data_AF-A0A2E6RCL8-F1
#
_entry.id   AF-A0A2E6RCL8-F1
#
_cell.length_a   1.000
_cell.length_b   1.000
_cell.length_c   1.000
_cell.angle_alpha   90.00
_cell.angle_beta   90.00
_cell.angle_gamma   90.00
#
_symmetry.space_group_name_H-M   'P 1'
#
loop_
_entity.id
_entity.type
_entity.pdbx_description
1 polymer ?
#
loop_
_entity_poly.entity_id
_entity_poly.type
_entity_poly.pdbx_seq_one_letter_code
_entity_poly.pdbx_strand_id
1 'polypeptide(L)'
;MRSIALAIGLLALIPTFATAEILPQTEGYSVEVTFSDNLQQRMASINGLEQRLEARFRENRHYATSPREAGSQRFAKSRTEGTEWAGERLIGDVSDFTLDNLLEALVAYNVNRAAPDFEGRIEIHIDELKLTNPSIAFLESFQSYAEGRVKVTDADGNVLFDEKVRTNLVIDSTVDTSYDGPELAFAETDPSQRAGPTLAYFVGRALKRAWPERKSEIVGPVIIRVSGPNERVILD
;
A
#
# COMPACT_ATOMS: atom_id res chain seq x y z
N MET A 1 -48.99 34.56 -43.94
CA MET A 1 -48.06 33.41 -44.01
C MET A 1 -47.41 33.27 -42.66
N ARG A 2 -47.57 32.10 -42.03
CA ARG A 2 -47.07 31.78 -40.68
C ARG A 2 -45.62 31.32 -40.79
N SER A 3 -44.70 31.97 -40.10
CA SER A 3 -43.34 31.47 -39.88
C SER A 3 -43.19 31.07 -38.42
N ILE A 4 -43.00 29.78 -38.20
CA ILE A 4 -42.69 29.14 -36.92
C ILE A 4 -41.18 29.28 -36.74
N ALA A 5 -40.74 29.97 -35.69
CA ALA A 5 -39.35 29.98 -35.27
C ALA A 5 -39.14 28.83 -34.27
N LEU A 6 -38.35 27.83 -34.68
CA LEU A 6 -37.91 26.70 -33.88
C LEU A 6 -36.37 26.72 -33.91
N ALA A 7 -35.71 26.91 -32.77
CA ALA A 7 -34.30 26.53 -32.58
C ALA A 7 -33.98 26.56 -31.07
N ILE A 8 -34.03 25.41 -30.41
CA ILE A 8 -32.86 24.59 -30.01
C ILE A 8 -32.15 25.20 -28.80
N GLY A 9 -32.64 24.84 -27.61
CA GLY A 9 -31.88 24.95 -26.37
C GLY A 9 -30.85 23.84 -26.33
N LEU A 10 -29.58 24.19 -26.46
CA LEU A 10 -28.45 23.28 -26.30
C LEU A 10 -28.18 23.12 -24.80
N LEU A 11 -28.75 22.07 -24.19
CA LEU A 11 -28.37 21.63 -22.85
C LEU A 11 -27.01 20.94 -22.96
N ALA A 12 -25.95 21.64 -22.57
CA ALA A 12 -24.64 21.03 -22.37
C ALA A 12 -24.72 20.11 -21.13
N LEU A 13 -24.78 18.80 -21.37
CA LEU A 13 -24.45 17.82 -20.33
C LEU A 13 -22.97 17.99 -20.00
N ILE A 14 -22.69 18.58 -18.84
CA ILE A 14 -21.36 18.50 -18.23
C ILE A 14 -21.25 17.09 -17.64
N PRO A 15 -20.33 16.24 -18.13
CA PRO A 15 -20.04 14.99 -17.44
C PRO A 15 -19.41 15.33 -16.09
N THR A 16 -20.16 15.10 -15.01
CA THR A 16 -19.60 14.95 -13.67
C THR A 16 -18.77 13.68 -13.69
N PHE A 17 -17.46 13.82 -13.91
CA PHE A 17 -16.50 12.79 -13.55
C PHE A 17 -16.50 12.74 -12.02
N ALA A 18 -17.18 11.75 -11.45
CA ALA A 18 -16.92 11.35 -10.09
C ALA A 18 -15.51 10.74 -10.09
N THR A 19 -14.53 11.50 -9.62
CA THR A 19 -13.23 10.97 -9.21
C THR A 19 -13.50 9.95 -8.11
N ALA A 20 -13.24 8.69 -8.38
CA ALA A 20 -13.40 7.63 -7.40
C ALA A 20 -12.27 7.79 -6.36
N GLU A 21 -12.51 8.53 -5.29
CA GLU A 21 -11.74 8.38 -4.06
C GLU A 21 -12.01 6.96 -3.52
N ILE A 22 -11.07 6.05 -3.73
CA ILE A 22 -11.06 4.73 -3.08
C ILE A 22 -9.84 4.69 -2.16
N LEU A 23 -9.78 5.63 -1.23
CA LEU A 23 -9.05 5.41 0.02
C LEU A 23 -10.01 4.74 1.01
N PRO A 24 -9.54 3.82 1.87
CA PRO A 24 -10.40 3.21 2.87
C PRO A 24 -11.02 4.29 3.76
N GLN A 25 -12.33 4.20 3.98
CA GLN A 25 -13.06 5.22 4.75
C GLN A 25 -12.49 5.36 6.16
N THR A 26 -12.20 6.59 6.58
CA THR A 26 -11.76 6.93 7.93
C THR A 26 -12.91 7.60 8.70
N GLU A 27 -14.07 6.98 8.75
CA GLU A 27 -15.19 7.53 9.52
C GLU A 27 -14.81 7.57 11.01
N GLY A 28 -14.95 8.74 11.65
CA GLY A 28 -14.62 8.96 13.06
C GLY A 28 -13.20 9.46 13.33
N TYR A 29 -12.24 9.26 12.42
CA TYR A 29 -10.85 9.69 12.66
C TYR A 29 -10.15 10.28 11.43
N SER A 30 -9.07 11.02 11.66
CA SER A 30 -8.19 11.51 10.60
C SER A 30 -6.81 10.86 10.69
N VAL A 31 -6.23 10.53 9.54
CA VAL A 31 -4.82 10.13 9.45
C VAL A 31 -4.04 11.29 8.83
N GLU A 32 -2.95 11.69 9.47
CA GLU A 32 -2.01 12.67 8.92
C GLU A 32 -0.65 12.02 8.74
N VAL A 33 -0.15 12.07 7.52
CA VAL A 33 1.16 11.50 7.17
C VAL A 33 2.13 12.63 6.83
N THR A 34 3.28 12.61 7.49
CA THR A 34 4.39 13.53 7.21
C THR A 34 5.69 12.73 7.05
N PHE A 35 6.67 13.36 6.39
CA PHE A 35 7.96 12.75 6.11
C PHE A 35 9.08 13.70 6.53
N SER A 36 10.25 13.16 6.85
CA SER A 36 11.45 13.96 7.05
C SER A 36 11.77 14.78 5.80
N ASP A 37 12.41 15.94 5.96
CA ASP A 37 12.79 16.82 4.83
C ASP A 37 13.57 16.06 3.74
N ASN A 38 14.42 15.12 4.15
CA ASN A 38 15.21 14.28 3.23
C ASN A 38 14.34 13.38 2.35
N LEU A 39 13.28 12.79 2.91
CA LEU A 39 12.31 12.00 2.15
C LEU A 39 11.40 12.91 1.32
N GLN A 40 10.93 14.01 1.90
CA GLN A 40 10.03 14.96 1.26
C GLN A 40 10.65 15.54 -0.03
N GLN A 41 11.93 15.91 -0.01
CA GLN A 41 12.66 16.40 -1.18
C GLN A 41 12.71 15.39 -2.34
N ARG A 42 12.49 14.10 -2.07
CA ARG A 42 12.56 13.01 -3.05
C ARG A 42 11.19 12.41 -3.35
N MET A 43 10.14 12.89 -2.70
CA MET A 43 8.83 12.24 -2.71
C MET A 43 8.26 12.10 -4.13
N ALA A 44 8.40 13.13 -4.98
CA ALA A 44 7.96 13.06 -6.37
C ALA A 44 8.63 11.90 -7.15
N SER A 45 9.92 11.66 -6.92
CA SER A 45 10.66 10.57 -7.56
C SER A 45 10.28 9.20 -7.00
N ILE A 46 10.04 9.11 -5.69
CA ILE A 46 9.63 7.88 -5.02
C ILE A 46 8.21 7.50 -5.48
N ASN A 47 7.26 8.43 -5.39
CA ASN A 47 5.87 8.23 -5.83
C ASN A 47 5.83 7.87 -7.33
N GLY A 48 6.57 8.59 -8.18
CA GLY A 48 6.63 8.25 -9.61
C GLY A 48 7.25 6.88 -9.90
N LEU A 49 8.12 6.35 -9.04
CA LEU A 49 8.60 4.97 -9.15
C LEU A 49 7.53 3.97 -8.70
N GLU A 50 6.94 4.16 -7.52
CA GLU A 50 5.91 3.26 -6.98
C GLU A 50 4.69 3.16 -7.91
N GLN A 51 4.21 4.28 -8.45
CA GLN A 51 3.11 4.29 -9.43
C GLN A 51 3.46 3.48 -10.69
N ARG A 52 4.69 3.63 -11.23
CA ARG A 52 5.13 2.85 -12.40
C ARG A 52 5.25 1.35 -12.09
N LEU A 53 5.76 1.00 -10.91
CA LEU A 53 5.88 -0.39 -10.48
C LEU A 53 4.48 -1.00 -10.28
N GLU A 54 3.57 -0.27 -9.63
CA GLU A 54 2.18 -0.68 -9.43
C GLU A 54 1.45 -0.86 -10.76
N ALA A 55 1.54 0.10 -11.69
CA ALA A 55 0.96 -0.01 -13.04
C ALA A 55 1.40 -1.31 -13.72
N ARG A 56 2.72 -1.55 -13.72
CA ARG A 56 3.31 -2.74 -14.35
C ARG A 56 2.88 -4.02 -13.67
N PHE A 57 2.79 -4.01 -12.34
CA PHE A 57 2.35 -5.17 -11.57
C PHE A 57 0.88 -5.51 -11.83
N ARG A 58 -0.02 -4.52 -11.94
CA ARG A 58 -1.43 -4.76 -12.28
C ARG A 58 -1.60 -5.33 -13.68
N GLU A 59 -0.78 -4.86 -14.62
CA GLU A 59 -0.80 -5.34 -16.00
C GLU A 59 -0.21 -6.75 -16.12
N ASN A 60 0.93 -7.02 -15.47
CA ASN A 60 1.78 -8.17 -15.78
C ASN A 60 1.99 -9.16 -14.61
N ARG A 61 1.58 -8.79 -13.38
CA ARG A 61 1.88 -9.50 -12.12
C ARG A 61 3.37 -9.61 -11.79
N HIS A 62 4.20 -8.80 -12.45
CA HIS A 62 5.66 -8.79 -12.30
C HIS A 62 6.24 -7.42 -12.66
N TYR A 63 7.48 -7.14 -12.29
CA TYR A 63 8.14 -5.83 -12.52
C TYR A 63 9.13 -5.81 -13.68
N ALA A 64 9.36 -6.95 -14.34
CA ALA A 64 10.32 -7.05 -15.44
C ALA A 64 10.07 -6.05 -16.57
N THR A 65 11.14 -5.48 -17.12
CA THR A 65 11.09 -4.53 -18.25
C THR A 65 11.26 -5.20 -19.61
N SER A 66 11.77 -6.44 -19.62
CA SER A 66 12.03 -7.20 -20.83
C SER A 66 11.50 -8.64 -20.72
N PRO A 67 11.20 -9.32 -21.84
CA PRO A 67 10.78 -10.72 -21.84
C PRO A 67 11.78 -11.66 -21.16
N ARG A 68 13.09 -11.35 -21.27
CA ARG A 68 14.16 -12.13 -20.64
C ARG A 68 14.12 -12.02 -19.11
N GLU A 69 13.88 -10.83 -18.58
CA GLU A 69 13.67 -10.61 -17.15
C GLU A 69 12.34 -11.20 -16.68
N ALA A 70 11.29 -11.10 -17.51
CA ALA A 70 9.96 -11.65 -17.19
C ALA A 70 10.02 -13.17 -17.04
N GLY A 71 10.77 -13.86 -17.90
CA GLY A 71 10.99 -15.31 -17.80
C GLY A 71 11.63 -15.76 -16.48
N SER A 72 12.33 -14.87 -15.76
CA SER A 72 12.88 -15.16 -14.42
C SER A 72 11.92 -14.85 -13.27
N GLN A 73 10.89 -14.03 -13.49
CA GLN A 73 9.89 -13.69 -12.47
C GLN A 73 8.75 -14.70 -12.56
N ARG A 74 8.67 -15.58 -11.55
CA ARG A 74 7.78 -16.77 -11.55
C ARG A 74 6.29 -16.44 -11.38
N PHE A 75 5.93 -15.17 -11.20
CA PHE A 75 4.56 -14.68 -10.96
C PHE A 75 3.74 -14.55 -12.25
N ALA A 76 3.56 -15.65 -12.98
CA ALA A 76 2.61 -15.65 -14.10
C ALA A 76 1.18 -15.45 -13.56
N LYS A 77 0.40 -14.56 -14.20
CA LYS A 77 -0.98 -14.22 -13.82
C LYS A 77 -1.89 -15.43 -13.58
N SER A 78 -1.71 -16.52 -14.33
CA SER A 78 -2.48 -17.76 -14.17
C SER A 78 -2.17 -18.53 -12.88
N ARG A 79 -0.99 -18.35 -12.30
CA ARG A 79 -0.62 -19.03 -11.04
C ARG A 79 -1.18 -18.32 -9.83
N THR A 80 -1.41 -17.02 -9.93
CA THR A 80 -1.90 -16.19 -8.83
C THR A 80 -3.33 -15.71 -8.99
N GLU A 81 -4.09 -16.38 -9.86
CA GLU A 81 -5.52 -16.11 -10.03
C GLU A 81 -6.25 -16.32 -8.70
N GLY A 82 -7.04 -15.33 -8.29
CA GLY A 82 -7.75 -15.33 -7.01
C GLY A 82 -7.03 -14.60 -5.86
N THR A 83 -5.72 -14.30 -5.97
CA THR A 83 -5.06 -13.44 -4.97
C THR A 83 -5.52 -12.00 -5.13
N GLU A 84 -6.03 -11.42 -4.04
CA GLU A 84 -6.27 -9.98 -3.93
C GLU A 84 -5.00 -9.28 -3.42
N TRP A 85 -4.34 -8.52 -4.30
CA TRP A 85 -3.07 -7.89 -3.98
C TRP A 85 -3.26 -6.66 -3.10
N ALA A 86 -2.33 -6.43 -2.17
CA ALA A 86 -2.41 -5.31 -1.23
C ALA A 86 -2.59 -3.96 -1.94
N GLY A 87 -1.86 -3.73 -3.03
CA GLY A 87 -1.98 -2.48 -3.77
C GLY A 87 -3.37 -2.26 -4.39
N GLU A 88 -3.99 -3.32 -4.90
CA GLU A 88 -5.34 -3.29 -5.48
C GLU A 88 -6.42 -3.18 -4.40
N ARG A 89 -6.22 -3.85 -3.26
CA ARG A 89 -7.12 -3.82 -2.09
C ARG A 89 -7.14 -2.45 -1.42
N LEU A 90 -5.98 -1.81 -1.30
CA LEU A 90 -5.81 -0.57 -0.52
C LEU A 90 -6.06 0.69 -1.34
N ILE A 91 -5.65 0.72 -2.62
CA ILE A 91 -5.71 1.93 -3.45
C ILE A 91 -6.24 1.55 -4.84
N GLY A 92 -7.44 2.02 -5.17
CA GLY A 92 -8.12 1.64 -6.41
C GLY A 92 -7.43 2.14 -7.69
N ASP A 93 -6.97 3.39 -7.72
CA ASP A 93 -6.29 3.99 -8.88
C ASP A 93 -4.77 3.98 -8.70
N VAL A 94 -4.05 3.68 -9.78
CA VAL A 94 -2.58 3.74 -9.80
C VAL A 94 -2.08 5.18 -9.66
N SER A 95 -2.83 6.19 -10.15
CA SER A 95 -2.44 7.59 -9.96
C SER A 95 -2.37 7.99 -8.50
N ASP A 96 -3.17 7.33 -7.66
CA ASP A 96 -3.29 7.61 -6.23
C ASP A 96 -2.30 6.78 -5.42
N PHE A 97 -1.48 5.96 -6.08
CA PHE A 97 -0.47 5.12 -5.43
C PHE A 97 0.76 5.93 -5.01
N THR A 98 0.59 6.79 -4.02
CA THR A 98 1.64 7.59 -3.37
C THR A 98 1.98 7.01 -1.99
N LEU A 99 3.15 7.35 -1.43
CA LEU A 99 3.55 6.87 -0.11
C LEU A 99 2.63 7.37 1.02
N ASP A 100 2.16 8.61 0.91
CA ASP A 100 1.16 9.22 1.79
C ASP A 100 -0.14 8.40 1.79
N ASN A 101 -0.80 8.29 0.64
CA ASN A 101 -2.02 7.50 0.47
C ASN A 101 -1.85 6.03 0.88
N LEU A 102 -0.68 5.43 0.62
CA LEU A 102 -0.38 4.07 1.07
C LEU A 102 -0.36 3.97 2.59
N LEU A 103 0.30 4.90 3.29
CA LEU A 103 0.31 4.91 4.75
C LEU A 103 -1.09 5.16 5.33
N GLU A 104 -1.85 6.09 4.76
CA GLU A 104 -3.24 6.33 5.15
C GLU A 104 -4.10 5.09 4.97
N ALA A 105 -4.02 4.45 3.81
CA ALA A 105 -4.78 3.23 3.52
C ALA A 105 -4.37 2.06 4.42
N LEU A 106 -3.07 1.90 4.71
CA LEU A 106 -2.57 0.88 5.63
C LEU A 106 -3.08 1.08 7.06
N VAL A 107 -3.11 2.32 7.53
CA VAL A 107 -3.68 2.67 8.84
C VAL A 107 -5.16 2.37 8.84
N ALA A 108 -5.88 2.90 7.86
CA ALA A 108 -7.32 2.80 7.81
C ALA A 108 -7.79 1.33 7.71
N TYR A 109 -7.11 0.53 6.88
CA TYR A 109 -7.36 -0.91 6.79
C TYR A 109 -7.24 -1.62 8.14
N ASN A 110 -6.24 -1.27 8.96
CA ASN A 110 -6.05 -1.91 10.26
C ASN A 110 -6.95 -1.34 11.35
N VAL A 111 -7.16 -0.02 11.39
CA VAL A 111 -8.00 0.63 12.40
C VAL A 111 -9.45 0.22 12.22
N ASN A 112 -9.97 0.22 10.99
CA ASN A 112 -11.35 -0.21 10.73
C ASN A 112 -11.60 -1.68 11.11
N ARG A 113 -10.55 -2.51 11.15
CA ARG A 113 -10.62 -3.91 11.59
C ARG A 113 -10.50 -4.06 13.11
N ALA A 114 -9.55 -3.36 13.71
CA ALA A 114 -9.16 -3.55 15.10
C ALA A 114 -9.93 -2.65 16.08
N ALA A 115 -10.29 -1.45 15.64
CA ALA A 115 -10.96 -0.42 16.42
C ALA A 115 -11.96 0.36 15.53
N PRO A 116 -13.03 -0.28 15.03
CA PRO A 116 -14.00 0.34 14.11
C PRO A 116 -14.72 1.55 14.70
N ASP A 117 -14.85 1.61 16.03
CA ASP A 117 -15.49 2.72 16.74
C ASP A 117 -14.48 3.81 17.19
N PHE A 118 -13.23 3.76 16.70
CA PHE A 118 -12.22 4.74 17.07
C PHE A 118 -12.54 6.12 16.49
N GLU A 119 -12.62 7.10 17.38
CA GLU A 119 -12.71 8.51 17.01
C GLU A 119 -11.47 9.27 17.47
N GLY A 120 -10.88 10.09 16.59
CA GLY A 120 -9.70 10.88 16.94
C GLY A 120 -8.74 11.18 15.77
N ARG A 121 -7.45 11.25 16.07
CA ARG A 121 -6.40 11.58 15.10
C ARG A 121 -5.19 10.66 15.25
N ILE A 122 -4.71 10.16 14.11
CA ILE A 122 -3.49 9.36 14.01
C ILE A 122 -2.49 10.16 13.18
N GLU A 123 -1.34 10.47 13.77
CA GLU A 123 -0.26 11.21 13.14
C GLU A 123 0.92 10.25 12.93
N ILE A 124 1.37 10.11 11.68
CA ILE A 124 2.54 9.30 11.32
C ILE A 124 3.59 10.22 10.73
N HIS A 125 4.77 10.21 11.33
CA HIS A 125 5.95 10.86 10.78
C HIS A 125 6.99 9.79 10.40
N ILE A 126 7.38 9.70 9.13
CA ILE A 126 8.45 8.80 8.70
C ILE A 126 9.78 9.55 8.65
N ASP A 127 10.69 9.17 9.55
CA ASP A 127 12.05 9.69 9.61
C ASP A 127 12.89 9.13 8.45
N GLU A 128 12.85 7.80 8.29
CA GLU A 128 13.70 7.07 7.36
C GLU A 128 12.99 5.85 6.76
N LEU A 129 13.24 5.61 5.47
CA LEU A 129 12.80 4.43 4.73
C LEU A 129 13.96 3.87 3.91
N LYS A 130 14.24 2.59 4.07
CA LYS A 130 15.28 1.86 3.34
C LYS A 130 14.79 0.51 2.86
N LEU A 131 15.34 0.06 1.73
CA LEU A 131 14.99 -1.15 1.00
C LEU A 131 16.28 -1.86 0.56
N THR A 132 16.25 -3.19 0.43
CA THR A 132 17.45 -3.97 0.11
C THR A 132 17.93 -3.85 -1.34
N ASN A 133 17.02 -3.75 -2.32
CA ASN A 133 17.39 -3.64 -3.74
C ASN A 133 16.46 -2.69 -4.51
N PRO A 134 16.33 -1.42 -4.09
CA PRO A 134 15.45 -0.47 -4.73
C PRO A 134 16.07 0.08 -6.02
N SER A 135 15.23 0.49 -6.96
CA SER A 135 15.70 1.22 -8.15
C SER A 135 16.17 2.66 -7.83
N ILE A 136 15.94 3.16 -6.61
CA ILE A 136 16.41 4.46 -6.13
C ILE A 136 17.51 4.23 -5.11
N ALA A 137 18.76 4.58 -5.46
CA ALA A 137 19.94 4.40 -4.60
C ALA A 137 19.80 5.05 -3.22
N PHE A 138 19.03 6.13 -3.09
CA PHE A 138 18.78 6.77 -1.80
C PHE A 138 18.04 5.85 -0.80
N LEU A 139 17.19 4.95 -1.30
CA LEU A 139 16.47 3.99 -0.46
C LEU A 139 17.34 2.75 -0.17
N GLU A 140 18.50 2.57 -0.79
CA GLU A 140 19.28 1.33 -0.71
C GLU A 140 19.90 1.11 0.68
N SER A 141 19.89 -0.15 1.13
CA SER A 141 20.44 -0.63 2.40
C SER A 141 20.68 -2.15 2.32
N PHE A 142 21.40 -2.73 3.29
CA PHE A 142 21.53 -4.19 3.39
C PHE A 142 20.23 -4.88 3.86
N GLN A 143 19.36 -4.14 4.55
CA GLN A 143 18.07 -4.62 5.05
C GLN A 143 16.98 -3.57 4.80
N SER A 144 15.77 -4.03 4.46
CA SER A 144 14.60 -3.18 4.36
C SER A 144 14.08 -2.81 5.76
N TYR A 145 13.93 -1.52 6.04
CA TYR A 145 13.42 -1.01 7.31
C TYR A 145 12.73 0.35 7.16
N ALA A 146 11.88 0.67 8.13
CA ALA A 146 11.32 2.00 8.31
C ALA A 146 11.50 2.46 9.75
N GLU A 147 11.70 3.76 9.92
CA GLU A 147 11.77 4.44 11.20
C GLU A 147 10.88 5.68 11.17
N GLY A 148 10.16 5.92 12.26
CA GLY A 148 9.26 7.05 12.37
C GLY A 148 8.65 7.18 13.75
N ARG A 149 7.79 8.17 13.93
CA ARG A 149 6.99 8.40 15.13
C ARG A 149 5.52 8.24 14.81
N VAL A 150 4.79 7.57 15.69
CA VAL A 150 3.34 7.41 15.56
C VAL A 150 2.70 7.95 16.82
N LYS A 151 1.73 8.85 16.64
CA LYS A 151 0.94 9.44 17.71
C LYS A 151 -0.54 9.20 17.45
N VAL A 152 -1.26 8.74 18.47
CA VAL A 152 -2.69 8.48 18.46
C VAL A 152 -3.32 9.35 19.54
N THR A 153 -4.27 10.17 19.14
CA THR A 153 -5.03 11.06 20.02
C THR A 153 -6.51 10.69 19.89
N ASP A 154 -7.24 10.54 20.99
CA ASP A 154 -8.69 10.31 20.96
C ASP A 154 -9.49 11.58 20.62
N ALA A 155 -10.80 11.46 20.49
CA ALA A 155 -11.71 12.58 20.22
C ALA A 155 -11.69 13.67 21.30
N ASP A 156 -11.36 13.31 22.55
CA ASP A 156 -11.26 14.24 23.68
C ASP A 156 -9.91 14.98 23.72
N GLY A 157 -8.97 14.63 22.83
CA GLY A 157 -7.64 15.21 22.76
C GLY A 157 -6.62 14.53 23.67
N ASN A 158 -6.93 13.39 24.29
CA ASN A 158 -5.98 12.63 25.10
C ASN A 158 -5.05 11.83 24.19
N VAL A 159 -3.76 11.87 24.51
CA VAL A 159 -2.75 11.07 23.81
C VAL A 159 -2.80 9.63 24.34
N LEU A 160 -3.26 8.71 23.50
CA LEU A 160 -3.32 7.28 23.81
C LEU A 160 -1.98 6.59 23.54
N PHE A 161 -1.27 7.06 22.52
CA PHE A 161 0.00 6.50 22.08
C PHE A 161 0.85 7.60 21.47
N ASP A 162 2.15 7.63 21.78
CA ASP A 162 3.10 8.57 21.18
C ASP A 162 4.52 8.01 21.32
N GLU A 163 4.95 7.24 20.33
CA GLU A 163 6.25 6.57 20.39
C GLU A 163 7.00 6.60 19.08
N LYS A 164 8.33 6.59 19.19
CA LYS A 164 9.23 6.30 18.09
C LYS A 164 9.25 4.79 17.83
N VAL A 165 9.11 4.42 16.56
CA VAL A 165 9.06 3.04 16.07
C VAL A 165 10.13 2.87 15.01
N ARG A 166 10.98 1.85 15.16
CA ARG A 166 11.89 1.39 14.12
C ARG A 166 11.64 -0.10 13.90
N THR A 167 11.44 -0.50 12.65
CA THR A 167 11.14 -1.88 12.29
C THR A 167 11.95 -2.31 11.08
N ASN A 168 12.72 -3.39 11.23
CA ASN A 168 13.23 -4.14 10.09
C ASN A 168 12.11 -5.04 9.58
N LEU A 169 11.94 -5.11 8.26
CA LEU A 169 10.95 -5.99 7.66
C LEU A 169 11.27 -7.45 8.01
N VAL A 170 10.33 -8.12 8.68
CA VAL A 170 10.37 -9.57 8.89
C VAL A 170 9.42 -10.20 7.89
N ILE A 171 9.94 -11.09 7.05
CA ILE A 171 9.16 -11.73 5.98
C ILE A 171 8.31 -12.84 6.59
N ASP A 172 7.00 -12.62 6.62
CA ASP A 172 6.02 -13.69 6.66
C ASP A 172 5.68 -14.09 5.22
N SER A 173 5.55 -15.38 4.93
CA SER A 173 5.35 -15.86 3.56
C SER A 173 4.46 -17.08 3.47
N THR A 174 3.67 -17.13 2.41
CA THR A 174 2.84 -18.28 2.05
C THR A 174 3.14 -18.73 0.62
N VAL A 175 2.89 -20.01 0.36
CA VAL A 175 2.89 -20.60 -1.00
C VAL A 175 1.48 -20.76 -1.56
N ASP A 176 0.46 -20.30 -0.82
CA ASP A 176 -0.89 -20.20 -1.34
C ASP A 176 -0.92 -19.09 -2.40
N THR A 177 -0.98 -19.50 -3.67
CA THR A 177 -0.99 -18.57 -4.79
C THR A 177 -2.40 -18.05 -5.10
N SER A 178 -3.43 -18.55 -4.43
CA SER A 178 -4.82 -18.08 -4.51
C SER A 178 -5.26 -17.42 -3.20
N TYR A 179 -4.33 -16.72 -2.56
CA TYR A 179 -4.49 -16.24 -1.19
C TYR A 179 -5.63 -15.22 -1.05
N ASP A 180 -6.60 -15.53 -0.20
CA ASP A 180 -7.79 -14.72 0.11
C ASP A 180 -7.83 -14.25 1.58
N GLY A 181 -6.73 -14.44 2.31
CA GLY A 181 -6.66 -14.15 3.73
C GLY A 181 -6.62 -12.65 4.07
N PRO A 182 -6.67 -12.34 5.38
CA PRO A 182 -6.78 -10.97 5.86
C PRO A 182 -5.48 -10.16 5.76
N GLU A 183 -4.32 -10.81 5.75
CA GLU A 183 -3.04 -10.13 5.58
C GLU A 183 -2.93 -9.46 4.20
N LEU A 184 -2.01 -8.51 4.09
CA LEU A 184 -1.81 -7.74 2.87
C LEU A 184 -0.85 -8.49 1.95
N ALA A 185 -1.36 -9.06 0.87
CA ALA A 185 -0.58 -9.87 -0.06
C ALA A 185 0.35 -9.01 -0.92
N PHE A 186 1.64 -9.35 -0.89
CA PHE A 186 2.69 -8.75 -1.73
C PHE A 186 3.45 -9.84 -2.48
N ALA A 187 3.96 -9.51 -3.66
CA ALA A 187 4.72 -10.47 -4.47
C ALA A 187 6.11 -10.72 -3.87
N GLU A 188 6.72 -11.86 -4.20
CA GLU A 188 8.03 -12.29 -3.66
C GLU A 188 9.15 -11.26 -3.87
N THR A 189 9.06 -10.46 -4.94
CA THR A 189 10.04 -9.41 -5.25
C THR A 189 9.83 -8.10 -4.49
N ASP A 190 8.61 -7.85 -3.99
CA ASP A 190 8.21 -6.58 -3.36
C ASP A 190 9.08 -6.20 -2.16
N PRO A 191 9.45 -7.11 -1.23
CA PRO A 191 10.27 -6.77 -0.06
C PRO A 191 11.59 -6.07 -0.39
N SER A 192 12.11 -6.31 -1.59
CA SER A 192 13.38 -5.76 -2.05
C SER A 192 13.22 -4.51 -2.92
N GLN A 193 12.11 -4.39 -3.65
CA GLN A 193 11.92 -3.37 -4.70
C GLN A 193 10.93 -2.26 -4.32
N ARG A 194 10.01 -2.53 -3.40
CA ARG A 194 8.87 -1.63 -3.11
C ARG A 194 8.81 -1.23 -1.65
N ALA A 195 8.32 -0.02 -1.41
CA ALA A 195 8.07 0.50 -0.07
C ALA A 195 6.92 -0.24 0.64
N GLY A 196 5.94 -0.74 -0.13
CA GLY A 196 4.72 -1.40 0.35
C GLY A 196 4.89 -2.35 1.53
N PRO A 197 5.62 -3.46 1.39
CA PRO A 197 5.78 -4.44 2.47
C PRO A 197 6.42 -3.85 3.73
N THR A 198 7.44 -2.99 3.57
CA THR A 198 8.15 -2.38 4.70
C THR A 198 7.24 -1.42 5.45
N LEU A 199 6.46 -0.59 4.76
CA LEU A 199 5.50 0.32 5.38
C LEU A 199 4.32 -0.42 6.02
N ALA A 200 3.81 -1.47 5.37
CA ALA A 200 2.77 -2.33 5.95
C ALA A 200 3.24 -2.99 7.26
N TYR A 201 4.49 -3.46 7.28
CA TYR A 201 5.07 -4.03 8.50
C TYR A 201 5.25 -2.97 9.60
N PHE A 202 5.74 -1.78 9.25
CA PHE A 202 5.88 -0.65 10.17
C PHE A 202 4.54 -0.26 10.80
N VAL A 203 3.51 -0.02 9.98
CA VAL A 203 2.17 0.35 10.46
C VAL A 203 1.60 -0.75 11.34
N GLY A 204 1.62 -2.01 10.89
CA GLY A 204 1.11 -3.13 11.68
C GLY A 204 1.81 -3.26 13.04
N ARG A 205 3.12 -3.03 13.11
CA ARG A 205 3.87 -3.04 14.38
C ARG A 205 3.56 -1.85 15.27
N ALA A 206 3.41 -0.65 14.71
CA ALA A 206 3.05 0.54 15.46
C ALA A 206 1.64 0.42 16.06
N LEU A 207 0.64 0.03 15.25
CA LEU A 207 -0.73 -0.12 15.73
C LEU A 207 -0.87 -1.27 16.74
N LYS A 208 -0.12 -2.37 16.60
CA LYS A 208 -0.06 -3.45 17.62
C LYS A 208 0.46 -2.97 18.97
N ARG A 209 1.23 -1.88 19.01
CA ARG A 209 1.68 -1.24 20.27
C ARG A 209 0.65 -0.24 20.79
N ALA A 210 -0.03 0.48 19.89
CA ALA A 210 -1.09 1.42 20.24
C ALA A 210 -2.35 0.73 20.80
N TRP A 211 -2.73 -0.43 20.24
CA TRP A 211 -3.87 -1.23 20.69
C TRP A 211 -3.44 -2.67 21.03
N PRO A 212 -2.76 -2.87 22.17
CA PRO A 212 -2.19 -4.16 22.50
C PRO A 212 -3.22 -5.29 22.73
N GLU A 213 -4.43 -4.93 23.12
CA GLU A 213 -5.59 -5.81 23.29
C GLU A 213 -6.24 -6.22 21.95
N ARG A 214 -5.92 -5.52 20.85
CA ARG A 214 -6.44 -5.77 19.49
C ARG A 214 -5.41 -6.34 18.51
N LYS A 215 -4.28 -6.85 19.02
CA LYS A 215 -3.14 -7.29 18.19
C LYS A 215 -3.48 -8.36 17.16
N SER A 216 -4.48 -9.20 17.42
CA SER A 216 -4.96 -10.25 16.51
C SER A 216 -5.73 -9.72 15.31
N GLU A 217 -6.36 -8.55 15.44
CA GLU A 217 -7.12 -7.93 14.35
C GLU A 217 -6.23 -7.10 13.41
N ILE A 218 -5.07 -6.68 13.91
CA ILE A 218 -4.06 -5.91 13.17
C ILE A 218 -3.16 -6.86 12.39
N VAL A 219 -3.10 -6.65 11.09
CA VAL A 219 -2.38 -7.51 10.16
C VAL A 219 -1.21 -6.76 9.51
N GLY A 220 -0.26 -7.54 9.01
CA GLY A 220 0.93 -7.04 8.32
C GLY A 220 0.97 -7.51 6.87
N PRO A 221 2.13 -7.39 6.22
CA PRO A 221 2.35 -7.98 4.91
C PRO A 221 2.43 -9.50 5.00
N VAL A 222 1.93 -10.18 3.98
CA VAL A 222 2.25 -11.58 3.68
C VAL A 222 2.87 -11.63 2.29
N ILE A 223 4.00 -12.33 2.17
CA ILE A 223 4.69 -12.48 0.90
C ILE A 223 4.24 -13.77 0.23
N ILE A 224 3.53 -13.64 -0.89
CA ILE A 224 3.19 -14.78 -1.73
C ILE A 224 4.47 -15.25 -2.40
N ARG A 225 4.70 -16.56 -2.44
CA ARG A 225 5.81 -17.20 -3.15
C ARG A 225 5.26 -18.22 -4.14
N VAL A 226 5.80 -18.22 -5.36
CA VAL A 226 5.40 -19.21 -6.37
C VAL A 226 6.11 -20.55 -6.18
N SER A 227 7.16 -20.61 -5.36
CA SER A 227 7.88 -21.84 -5.05
C SER A 227 8.48 -21.83 -3.65
N GLY A 228 8.30 -22.91 -2.90
CA GLY A 228 8.97 -23.14 -1.61
C GLY A 228 10.33 -23.85 -1.77
N PRO A 229 11.13 -23.98 -0.70
CA PRO A 229 12.46 -24.63 -0.72
C PRO A 229 12.47 -26.11 -1.13
N ASN A 230 11.32 -26.72 -1.47
CA ASN A 230 11.16 -28.13 -1.78
C ASN A 230 10.47 -28.42 -3.15
N GLU A 231 10.28 -27.43 -4.02
CA GLU A 231 9.76 -27.73 -5.36
C GLU A 231 10.86 -28.31 -6.27
N ARG A 232 10.69 -29.58 -6.65
CA ARG A 232 11.46 -30.18 -7.75
C ARG A 232 11.08 -29.49 -9.04
N VAL A 233 12.05 -28.83 -9.67
CA VAL A 233 11.95 -28.41 -11.06
C VAL A 233 11.86 -29.68 -11.91
N ILE A 234 10.66 -30.03 -12.37
CA ILE A 234 10.49 -30.96 -13.48
C ILE A 234 10.68 -30.11 -14.74
N LEU A 235 11.84 -30.27 -15.38
CA LEU A 235 12.06 -29.79 -16.73
C LEU A 235 11.52 -30.88 -17.66
N ASP A 236 10.43 -30.58 -18.37
CA ASP A 236 10.04 -31.32 -19.56
C ASP A 236 10.85 -30.85 -20.77
#